data_AF-A0AAV5FRB4-F1
#
_entry.id   AF-A0AAV5FRB4-F1
#
_cell.length_a   1.000
_cell.length_b   1.000
_cell.length_c   1.000
_cell.angle_alpha   90.00
_cell.angle_beta   90.00
_cell.angle_gamma   90.00
#
_symmetry.space_group_name_H-M   'P 1'
#
loop_
_entity.id
_entity.type
_entity.pdbx_description
1 polymer ?
#
loop_
_entity_poly.entity_id
_entity_poly.type
_entity_poly.pdbx_seq_one_letter_code
_entity_poly.pdbx_strand_id
1 'polypeptide(L)'
;MFRPSPTPNATPSVTRAIAFVKGCIRIVHTVMKIKSATRVFGDYVSGGWVASKWSIKAPFDENSCWTEDCTIDASDIFPAPLELLKELPGKAGKPCETLETFYTGHPTLCLDDDGIVYFMAKVKQQDKKAWILAVDMNRRMLLQISEFGAERTLASVTPTHRVGYPSI
;
A
#
# COMPACT_ATOMS: atom_id res chain seq x y z
N MET A 1 -21.45 1.84 -4.10
CA MET A 1 -20.69 0.66 -4.56
C MET A 1 -19.94 1.05 -5.84
N PHE A 2 -18.70 1.52 -5.72
CA PHE A 2 -17.87 1.85 -6.90
C PHE A 2 -16.98 0.66 -7.22
N ARG A 3 -17.24 0.02 -8.36
CA ARG A 3 -16.44 -1.09 -8.89
C ARG A 3 -15.63 -0.53 -10.06
N PRO A 4 -14.30 -0.32 -9.94
CA PRO A 4 -13.50 0.08 -11.09
C PRO A 4 -13.52 -1.06 -12.12
N SER A 5 -13.67 -0.69 -13.38
CA SER A 5 -13.70 -1.58 -14.54
C SER A 5 -12.39 -2.38 -14.63
N PRO A 6 -12.44 -3.69 -14.96
CA PRO A 6 -11.23 -4.47 -15.13
C PRO A 6 -10.65 -4.20 -16.52
N THR A 7 -9.46 -3.60 -16.56
CA THR A 7 -8.58 -3.82 -17.71
C THR A 7 -8.14 -5.29 -17.69
N PRO A 8 -8.08 -6.00 -18.84
CA PRO A 8 -8.16 -7.47 -18.83
C PRO A 8 -6.92 -8.21 -18.33
N ASN A 9 -5.79 -7.54 -18.07
CA ASN A 9 -4.49 -8.23 -18.06
C ASN A 9 -3.63 -8.06 -16.80
N ALA A 10 -4.12 -7.45 -15.71
CA ALA A 10 -3.39 -7.47 -14.44
C ALA A 10 -4.34 -7.46 -13.23
N THR A 11 -4.26 -8.49 -12.40
CA THR A 11 -4.98 -8.52 -11.12
C THR A 11 -4.25 -7.61 -10.13
N PRO A 12 -4.92 -6.64 -9.49
CA PRO A 12 -4.28 -5.78 -8.50
C PRO A 12 -3.74 -6.62 -7.33
N SER A 13 -2.54 -6.26 -6.85
CA SER A 13 -1.94 -6.90 -5.68
C SER A 13 -2.55 -6.32 -4.41
N VAL A 14 -2.96 -7.19 -3.49
CA VAL A 14 -3.64 -6.83 -2.26
C VAL A 14 -2.82 -7.27 -1.05
N THR A 15 -2.53 -6.34 -0.15
CA THR A 15 -1.92 -6.61 1.16
C THR A 15 -2.79 -6.02 2.27
N ARG A 16 -2.73 -6.60 3.47
CA ARG A 16 -3.56 -6.17 4.59
C ARG A 16 -2.85 -6.36 5.92
N ALA A 17 -3.19 -5.51 6.88
CA ALA A 17 -2.75 -5.63 8.26
C ALA A 17 -3.93 -5.43 9.21
N ILE A 18 -3.83 -6.08 10.36
CA ILE A 18 -4.81 -6.02 11.43
C ILE A 18 -4.07 -5.75 12.74
N ALA A 19 -4.64 -4.88 13.58
CA ALA A 19 -4.15 -4.67 14.93
C ALA A 19 -5.30 -4.28 15.86
N PHE A 20 -5.13 -4.56 17.16
CA PHE A 20 -5.99 -4.01 18.19
C PHE A 20 -5.30 -2.79 18.79
N VAL A 21 -5.89 -1.60 18.63
CA VAL A 21 -5.31 -0.33 19.03
C VAL A 21 -6.35 0.45 19.81
N LYS A 22 -6.03 0.96 21.01
CA LYS A 22 -6.93 1.85 21.80
C LYS A 22 -8.40 1.37 21.88
N GLY A 23 -8.63 0.08 22.07
CA GLY A 23 -9.99 -0.47 22.20
C GLY A 23 -10.74 -0.76 20.89
N CYS A 24 -10.11 -0.63 19.72
CA CYS A 24 -10.72 -0.99 18.44
C CYS A 24 -9.85 -2.00 17.69
N ILE A 25 -10.49 -2.98 17.03
CA ILE A 25 -9.83 -3.73 15.96
C ILE A 25 -9.79 -2.81 14.75
N ARG A 26 -8.61 -2.67 14.14
CA ARG A 26 -8.39 -1.91 12.91
C ARG A 26 -7.83 -2.81 11.84
N ILE A 27 -8.31 -2.62 10.62
CA ILE A 27 -7.79 -3.27 9.42
C ILE A 27 -7.37 -2.19 8.42
N VAL A 28 -6.15 -2.32 7.89
CA VAL A 28 -5.71 -1.56 6.72
C VAL A 28 -5.64 -2.50 5.55
N HIS A 29 -6.27 -2.10 4.46
CA HIS A 29 -6.22 -2.79 3.18
C HIS A 29 -5.50 -1.90 2.17
N THR A 30 -4.43 -2.41 1.57
CA THR A 30 -3.66 -1.70 0.52
C THR A 30 -3.78 -2.42 -0.81
N VAL A 31 -4.20 -1.69 -1.83
CA VAL A 31 -4.40 -2.16 -3.19
C VAL A 31 -3.40 -1.47 -4.11
N MET A 32 -2.52 -2.25 -4.72
CA MET A 32 -1.59 -1.76 -5.73
C MET A 32 -2.26 -1.81 -7.12
N LYS A 33 -2.43 -0.65 -7.78
CA LYS A 33 -2.93 -0.59 -9.16
C LYS A 33 -1.77 -0.94 -10.10
N ILE A 34 -2.03 -1.76 -11.12
CA ILE A 34 -1.04 -2.17 -12.11
C ILE A 34 -1.49 -1.60 -13.46
N LYS A 35 -0.69 -0.69 -14.06
CA LYS A 35 -1.00 -0.06 -15.36
C LYS A 35 -0.67 -0.97 -16.53
N SER A 36 0.45 -1.68 -16.47
CA SER A 36 0.84 -2.66 -17.49
C SER A 36 1.79 -3.70 -16.92
N ALA A 37 1.73 -4.91 -17.47
CA ALA A 37 2.69 -5.98 -17.22
C ALA A 37 3.55 -6.16 -18.48
N THR A 38 4.84 -5.86 -18.42
CA THR A 38 5.75 -6.26 -19.49
C THR A 38 6.09 -7.73 -19.33
N ARG A 39 5.87 -8.54 -20.39
CA ARG A 39 6.12 -10.01 -20.40
C ARG A 39 7.59 -10.40 -20.21
N VAL A 40 8.49 -9.44 -20.06
CA VAL A 40 9.92 -9.63 -19.92
C VAL A 40 10.29 -9.29 -18.47
N PHE A 41 10.46 -10.34 -17.66
CA PHE A 41 11.04 -10.31 -16.30
C PHE A 41 10.37 -9.46 -15.20
N GLY A 42 9.07 -9.65 -14.93
CA GLY A 42 8.48 -9.29 -13.63
C GLY A 42 8.51 -7.79 -13.26
N ASP A 43 8.81 -6.92 -14.22
CA ASP A 43 8.67 -5.48 -14.09
C ASP A 43 7.25 -5.09 -14.51
N TYR A 44 6.50 -4.54 -13.58
CA TYR A 44 5.19 -3.94 -13.80
C TYR A 44 5.32 -2.40 -13.81
N VAL A 45 4.42 -1.71 -14.50
CA VAL A 45 4.30 -0.26 -14.32
C VAL A 45 3.29 -0.01 -13.22
N SER A 46 3.74 0.57 -12.10
CA SER A 46 2.85 0.98 -11.01
C SER A 46 1.80 1.97 -11.52
N GLY A 47 0.55 1.71 -11.18
CA GLY A 47 -0.58 2.58 -11.42
C GLY A 47 -0.94 3.49 -10.26
N GLY A 48 -0.11 3.55 -9.22
CA GLY A 48 -0.46 4.15 -7.94
C GLY A 48 -1.19 3.17 -7.03
N TRP A 49 -1.27 3.46 -5.74
CA TRP A 49 -1.84 2.57 -4.74
C TRP A 49 -2.93 3.28 -3.94
N VAL A 50 -3.84 2.50 -3.35
CA VAL A 50 -4.91 2.98 -2.48
C VAL A 50 -4.81 2.23 -1.16
N ALA A 51 -4.94 2.96 -0.05
CA ALA A 51 -5.05 2.36 1.27
C ALA A 51 -6.36 2.77 1.94
N SER A 52 -7.11 1.79 2.41
CA SER A 52 -8.36 1.96 3.14
C SER A 52 -8.19 1.44 4.56
N LYS A 53 -8.53 2.26 5.55
CA LYS A 53 -8.52 1.91 6.96
C LYS A 53 -9.95 1.76 7.46
N TRP A 54 -10.20 0.66 8.16
CA TRP A 54 -11.49 0.29 8.73
C TRP A 54 -11.31 -0.01 10.21
N SER A 55 -12.32 0.32 11.00
CA SER A 55 -12.32 0.00 12.43
C SER A 55 -13.65 -0.58 12.90
N ILE A 56 -13.57 -1.31 14.00
CA ILE A 56 -14.71 -1.74 14.81
C ILE A 56 -14.33 -1.61 16.28
N LYS A 57 -15.19 -0.96 17.07
CA LYS A 57 -14.93 -0.60 18.47
C LYS A 57 -15.40 -1.68 19.42
N ALA A 58 -14.63 -1.94 20.49
CA ALA A 58 -15.03 -2.83 21.58
C ALA A 58 -15.87 -2.08 22.65
N PRO A 59 -16.73 -2.78 23.41
CA PRO A 59 -17.08 -4.20 23.30
C PRO A 59 -17.84 -4.51 22.00
N PHE A 60 -17.65 -5.72 21.46
CA PHE A 60 -18.31 -6.14 20.23
C PHE A 60 -19.67 -6.75 20.57
N ASP A 61 -20.72 -6.02 20.25
CA ASP A 61 -22.12 -6.44 20.41
C ASP A 61 -22.83 -6.58 19.06
N GLU A 62 -24.11 -6.92 19.10
CA GLU A 62 -24.96 -7.10 17.91
C GLU A 62 -25.09 -5.84 17.03
N ASN A 63 -24.80 -4.65 17.57
CA ASN A 63 -24.87 -3.38 16.85
C ASN A 63 -23.49 -2.93 16.34
N SER A 64 -22.43 -3.65 16.69
CA SER A 64 -21.08 -3.34 16.29
C SER A 64 -20.89 -3.62 14.80
N CYS A 65 -20.63 -2.57 14.02
CA CYS A 65 -20.42 -2.66 12.59
C CYS A 65 -19.04 -2.09 12.23
N TRP A 66 -18.45 -2.63 11.16
CA TRP A 66 -17.24 -2.06 10.58
C TRP A 66 -17.54 -0.70 9.97
N THR A 67 -16.73 0.30 10.34
CA THR A 67 -16.78 1.64 9.74
C THR A 67 -15.51 1.89 8.94
N GLU A 68 -15.66 2.49 7.76
CA GLU A 68 -14.50 3.00 7.02
C GLU A 68 -14.04 4.29 7.71
N ASP A 69 -12.82 4.30 8.23
CA ASP A 69 -12.25 5.46 8.92
C ASP A 69 -11.74 6.48 7.89
N CYS A 70 -10.98 5.99 6.90
CA CYS A 70 -10.42 6.80 5.83
C CYS A 70 -9.95 5.94 4.66
N THR A 71 -10.01 6.52 3.45
CA THR A 71 -9.36 5.97 2.26
C THR A 71 -8.51 7.05 1.61
N ILE A 72 -7.27 6.70 1.27
CA ILE A 72 -6.29 7.57 0.62
C ILE A 72 -5.78 6.93 -0.67
N ASP A 73 -5.55 7.77 -1.68
CA ASP A 73 -4.76 7.45 -2.86
C ASP A 73 -3.32 7.95 -2.69
N ALA A 74 -2.36 7.30 -3.35
CA ALA A 74 -0.96 7.74 -3.35
C ALA A 74 -0.78 9.21 -3.78
N SER A 75 -1.66 9.71 -4.66
CA SER A 75 -1.68 11.12 -5.08
C SER A 75 -2.15 12.10 -4.00
N ASP A 76 -2.91 11.63 -3.00
CA ASP A 76 -3.42 12.47 -1.92
C ASP A 76 -2.34 12.86 -0.90
N ILE A 77 -1.19 12.18 -0.90
CA ILE A 77 -0.11 12.37 0.09
C ILE A 77 0.77 13.58 -0.29
N PHE A 78 0.49 14.23 -1.42
CA PHE A 78 1.28 15.33 -1.96
C PHE A 78 0.66 16.72 -1.73
N PRO A 79 1.50 17.76 -1.54
CA PRO A 79 2.95 17.70 -1.55
C PRO A 79 3.53 17.17 -0.23
N ALA A 80 4.34 16.11 -0.30
CA ALA A 80 5.17 15.71 0.82
C ALA A 80 6.32 16.73 0.99
N PRO A 81 6.83 16.95 2.22
CA PRO A 81 7.97 17.83 2.46
C PRO A 81 9.14 17.49 1.52
N LEU A 82 9.68 18.49 0.82
CA LEU A 82 10.74 18.31 -0.19
C LEU A 82 11.96 17.56 0.38
N GLU A 83 12.27 17.78 1.66
CA GLU A 83 13.38 17.11 2.34
C GLU A 83 13.19 15.59 2.44
N LEU A 84 11.98 15.12 2.71
CA LEU A 84 11.68 13.67 2.73
C LEU A 84 11.76 13.08 1.32
N LEU A 85 11.31 13.82 0.31
CA LEU A 85 11.34 13.36 -1.08
C LEU A 85 12.75 13.21 -1.66
N LYS A 86 13.75 13.91 -1.10
CA LYS A 86 15.17 13.73 -1.48
C LYS A 86 15.73 12.39 -1.03
N GLU A 87 15.17 11.77 0.00
CA GLU A 87 15.58 10.45 0.50
C GLU A 87 15.07 9.30 -0.38
N LEU A 88 14.07 9.59 -1.24
CA LEU A 88 13.53 8.63 -2.19
C LEU A 88 14.20 8.76 -3.56
N PRO A 89 14.54 7.64 -4.22
CA PRO A 89 15.02 7.69 -5.59
C PRO A 89 13.88 8.09 -6.51
N GLY A 90 14.02 9.21 -7.21
CA GLY A 90 13.16 9.54 -8.34
C GLY A 90 13.69 8.96 -9.65
N LYS A 91 13.00 9.30 -10.75
CA LYS A 91 13.44 8.88 -12.10
C LYS A 91 14.70 9.64 -12.50
N ALA A 92 15.64 8.92 -13.12
CA ALA A 92 16.86 9.49 -13.72
C ALA A 92 17.70 10.36 -12.76
N GLY A 93 17.79 9.97 -11.48
CA GLY A 93 18.64 10.66 -10.49
C GLY A 93 18.06 11.97 -9.95
N LYS A 94 16.79 12.28 -10.25
CA LYS A 94 16.07 13.41 -9.64
C LYS A 94 15.39 12.98 -8.33
N PRO A 95 15.07 13.92 -7.43
CA PRO A 95 14.20 13.65 -6.28
C PRO A 95 12.85 13.07 -6.71
N CYS A 96 12.23 12.29 -5.83
CA CYS A 96 10.90 11.76 -6.07
C CYS A 96 9.84 12.89 -6.12
N GLU A 97 8.98 12.91 -7.14
CA GLU A 97 7.89 13.90 -7.27
C GLU A 97 6.51 13.32 -6.92
N THR A 98 6.39 11.98 -6.83
CA THR A 98 5.13 11.28 -6.51
C THR A 98 5.40 9.89 -5.93
N LEU A 99 4.59 9.45 -4.96
CA LEU A 99 4.60 8.10 -4.39
C LEU A 99 3.86 7.10 -5.29
N GLU A 100 3.13 7.56 -6.31
CA GLU A 100 2.37 6.69 -7.22
C GLU A 100 3.27 5.72 -7.99
N THR A 101 4.52 6.08 -8.23
CA THR A 101 5.46 5.24 -8.98
C THR A 101 6.01 4.08 -8.15
N PHE A 102 5.83 4.09 -6.83
CA PHE A 102 6.38 3.06 -5.95
C PHE A 102 5.45 1.85 -5.86
N TYR A 103 6.07 0.68 -5.84
CA TYR A 103 5.44 -0.57 -5.44
C TYR A 103 5.24 -0.56 -3.93
N THR A 104 4.03 -0.20 -3.52
CA THR A 104 3.70 0.04 -2.10
C THR A 104 2.73 -1.02 -1.60
N GLY A 105 3.01 -1.55 -0.42
CA GLY A 105 2.20 -2.58 0.22
C GLY A 105 2.70 -2.90 1.62
N HIS A 106 2.26 -4.05 2.14
CA HIS A 106 2.63 -4.54 3.47
C HIS A 106 2.39 -3.49 4.56
N PRO A 107 1.13 -3.00 4.70
CA PRO A 107 0.82 -2.01 5.72
C PRO A 107 1.15 -2.56 7.11
N THR A 108 1.50 -1.69 8.06
CA THR A 108 1.60 -2.01 9.49
C THR A 108 1.01 -0.84 10.27
N LEU A 109 0.07 -1.13 11.17
CA LEU A 109 -0.58 -0.13 12.02
C LEU A 109 0.38 0.29 13.14
N CYS A 110 0.50 1.60 13.40
CA CYS A 110 1.13 2.08 14.62
C CYS A 110 0.26 1.71 15.83
N LEU A 111 0.88 1.20 16.89
CA LEU A 111 0.17 0.76 18.09
C LEU A 111 -0.17 1.91 19.03
N ASP A 112 0.61 2.99 18.99
CA ASP A 112 0.46 4.15 19.87
C ASP A 112 -0.38 5.28 19.23
N ASP A 113 -0.37 5.36 17.90
CA ASP A 113 -1.09 6.37 17.12
C ASP A 113 -1.96 5.71 16.06
N ASP A 114 -3.28 5.90 16.16
CA ASP A 114 -4.25 5.27 15.28
C ASP A 114 -4.40 5.94 13.91
N GLY A 115 -3.77 7.11 13.71
CA GLY A 115 -3.65 7.77 12.42
C GLY A 115 -2.51 7.23 11.57
N ILE A 116 -1.45 6.70 12.19
CA ILE A 116 -0.20 6.37 11.52
C ILE A 116 -0.19 4.93 11.02
N VAL A 117 0.13 4.77 9.73
CA VAL A 117 0.35 3.48 9.08
C VAL A 117 1.70 3.51 8.37
N TYR A 118 2.47 2.44 8.58
CA TYR A 118 3.73 2.22 7.91
C TYR A 118 3.51 1.39 6.65
N PHE A 119 4.06 1.81 5.52
CA PHE A 119 4.00 1.07 4.27
C PHE A 119 5.41 0.73 3.79
N MET A 120 5.60 -0.47 3.26
CA MET A 120 6.81 -0.81 2.54
C MET A 120 6.68 -0.37 1.08
N ALA A 121 7.69 0.33 0.57
CA ALA A 121 7.75 0.83 -0.79
C ALA A 121 9.05 0.36 -1.50
N LYS A 122 8.96 0.05 -2.79
CA LYS A 122 10.12 -0.20 -3.66
C LYS A 122 9.98 0.57 -4.98
N VAL A 123 11.11 0.97 -5.59
CA VAL A 123 11.10 1.60 -6.93
C VAL A 123 10.86 0.52 -8.00
N LYS A 124 11.56 -0.60 -7.90
CA LYS A 124 11.29 -1.82 -8.68
C LYS A 124 11.01 -2.99 -7.75
N GLN A 125 10.16 -3.92 -8.18
CA GLN A 125 9.75 -5.07 -7.37
C GLN A 125 10.94 -5.91 -6.87
N GLN A 126 11.99 -6.01 -7.68
CA GLN A 126 13.19 -6.81 -7.40
C GLN A 126 14.34 -6.01 -6.75
N ASP A 127 14.15 -4.73 -6.46
CA ASP A 127 15.21 -3.91 -5.86
C ASP A 127 15.65 -4.49 -4.52
N LYS A 128 16.96 -4.48 -4.29
CA LYS A 128 17.56 -4.90 -3.01
C LYS A 128 17.39 -3.88 -1.89
N LYS A 129 16.86 -2.70 -2.21
CA LYS A 129 16.52 -1.64 -1.26
C LYS A 129 15.01 -1.44 -1.23
N ALA A 130 14.50 -1.07 -0.07
CA ALA A 130 13.13 -0.65 0.13
C ALA A 130 13.08 0.51 1.12
N TRP A 131 11.93 1.18 1.14
CA TRP A 131 11.65 2.27 2.05
C TRP A 131 10.46 1.92 2.92
N ILE A 132 10.52 2.30 4.19
CA ILE A 132 9.36 2.37 5.07
C ILE A 132 8.83 3.80 5.01
N LEU A 133 7.56 3.95 4.63
CA LEU A 133 6.84 5.21 4.59
C LEU A 133 5.93 5.27 5.80
N ALA A 134 6.21 6.17 6.75
CA ALA A 134 5.27 6.47 7.83
C ALA A 134 4.27 7.50 7.32
N VAL A 135 3.00 7.12 7.21
CA VAL A 135 1.94 7.98 6.67
C VAL A 135 0.86 8.18 7.72
N ASP A 136 0.55 9.44 8.01
CA ASP A 136 -0.68 9.79 8.72
C ASP A 136 -1.84 9.72 7.72
N MET A 137 -2.62 8.65 7.79
CA MET A 137 -3.75 8.44 6.87
C MET A 137 -4.92 9.38 7.17
N ASN A 138 -5.05 9.90 8.39
CA ASN A 138 -6.12 10.83 8.75
C ASN A 138 -5.83 12.22 8.15
N ARG A 139 -4.56 12.64 8.16
CA ARG A 139 -4.08 13.91 7.61
C ARG A 139 -3.60 13.83 6.17
N ARG A 140 -3.54 12.62 5.59
CA ARG A 140 -3.02 12.35 4.24
C ARG A 140 -1.59 12.88 4.08
N MET A 141 -0.74 12.63 5.08
CA MET A 141 0.58 13.26 5.17
C MET A 141 1.69 12.22 5.35
N LEU A 142 2.76 12.35 4.56
CA LEU A 142 3.99 11.59 4.77
C LEU A 142 4.78 12.20 5.92
N LEU A 143 5.00 11.41 6.98
CA LEU A 143 5.66 11.86 8.20
C LEU A 143 7.17 11.59 8.17
N GLN A 144 7.56 10.40 7.72
CA GLN A 144 8.94 9.94 7.78
C GLN A 144 9.21 8.87 6.72
N ILE A 145 10.47 8.76 6.32
CA ILE A 145 10.99 7.74 5.43
C ILE A 145 12.17 7.05 6.11
N SER A 146 12.34 5.75 5.88
CA SER A 146 13.54 5.02 6.29
C SER A 146 13.93 4.00 5.22
N GLU A 147 15.18 4.03 4.76
CA GLU A 147 15.73 2.99 3.88
C GLU A 147 16.06 1.72 4.67
N PHE A 148 15.85 0.55 4.07
CA PHE A 148 16.38 -0.72 4.57
C PHE A 148 16.72 -1.70 3.43
N GLY A 149 17.59 -2.67 3.74
CA GLY A 149 17.93 -3.76 2.81
C GLY A 149 16.80 -4.77 2.69
N ALA A 150 16.35 -5.03 1.46
CA ALA A 150 15.17 -5.82 1.14
C ALA A 150 15.46 -6.95 0.11
N GLU A 151 16.65 -7.53 0.18
CA GLU A 151 17.18 -8.54 -0.75
C GLU A 151 16.30 -9.80 -0.88
N ARG A 152 15.47 -10.09 0.14
CA ARG A 152 14.61 -11.28 0.20
C ARG A 152 13.11 -10.98 0.17
N THR A 153 12.71 -9.72 0.01
CA THR A 153 11.31 -9.29 0.13
C THR A 153 10.74 -8.91 -1.23
N LEU A 154 9.71 -9.60 -1.72
CA LEU A 154 8.95 -9.14 -2.88
C LEU A 154 7.91 -8.11 -2.44
N ALA A 155 7.77 -7.01 -3.20
CA ALA A 155 6.79 -5.96 -2.89
C ALA A 155 5.33 -6.45 -2.97
N SER A 156 5.08 -7.56 -3.66
CA SER A 156 3.77 -8.22 -3.76
C SER A 156 3.88 -9.71 -3.50
N VAL A 157 2.85 -10.27 -2.84
CA VAL A 157 2.61 -11.71 -2.86
C VAL A 157 2.00 -12.02 -4.24
N THR A 158 2.56 -13.02 -4.93
CA THR A 158 2.23 -13.41 -6.32
C THR A 158 0.72 -13.52 -6.58
N PRO A 159 0.23 -13.16 -7.79
CA PRO A 159 -1.11 -13.53 -8.22
C PRO A 159 -1.23 -15.05 -8.15
N THR A 160 -2.22 -15.55 -7.41
CA THR A 160 -2.58 -16.97 -7.44
C THR A 160 -2.82 -17.37 -8.89
N HIS A 161 -1.95 -18.22 -9.43
CA HIS A 161 -2.18 -18.93 -10.67
C HIS A 161 -3.53 -19.63 -10.52
N ARG A 162 -4.54 -19.28 -11.33
CA ARG A 162 -5.82 -20.00 -11.34
C ARG A 162 -5.49 -21.45 -11.70
N VAL A 163 -5.59 -22.35 -10.72
CA VAL A 163 -5.73 -23.77 -10.99
C VAL A 163 -7.06 -23.90 -11.71
N GLY A 164 -7.02 -24.30 -12.98
CA GLY A 164 -8.23 -24.63 -13.73
C GLY A 164 -8.95 -25.75 -13.01
N TYR A 165 -10.25 -25.56 -12.75
CA TYR A 165 -11.10 -26.67 -12.34
C TYR A 165 -11.33 -27.58 -13.56
N PRO A 166 -11.22 -28.91 -13.42
CA PRO A 166 -11.61 -29.82 -14.48
C PRO A 166 -13.14 -29.79 -14.62
N SER A 167 -13.59 -29.77 -15.87
CA SER A 167 -15.00 -29.89 -16.22
C SER A 167 -15.54 -31.25 -15.76
N ILE A 168 -16.70 -31.23 -15.10
CA ILE A 168 -17.66 -32.34 -15.09
C ILE A 168 -19.01 -31.74 -15.45
#